data_AF-A0A7X0ZHZ4-F1
#
_entry.id   AF-A0A7X0ZHZ4-F1
#
_cell.length_a   1.000
_cell.length_b   1.000
_cell.length_c   1.000
_cell.angle_alpha   90.00
_cell.angle_beta   90.00
_cell.angle_gamma   90.00
#
_symmetry.space_group_name_H-M   'P 1'
#
loop_
_entity.id
_entity.type
_entity.pdbx_description
1 polymer ?
#
loop_
_entity_poly.entity_id
_entity_poly.type
_entity_poly.pdbx_seq_one_letter_code
_entity_poly.pdbx_strand_id
1 'polypeptide(L)'
;MAIGYPNGKKYAAGHEGIPQKKRKAPVTYGKRGMSLEDDLNDTIAYYLAQNIAVIHKKPTPVQIVSVDYPKRSSAKIKEAYFKTPSTTDYNGVYKGKYIDFEAKETQNTTSFPLSNFHDHQMNHMANVLKQDGIVFVIIAFQKIGKTYFIPFEKFYPFWQRMQNGGRKSVTIAEIQDVSDQIPYGLNPRLDFLKLIEKLYF
;
A
#
# COMPACT_ATOMS: atom_id res chain seq x y z
N MET A 1 9.40 -47.15 -50.77
CA MET A 1 10.05 -48.06 -49.78
C MET A 1 10.91 -47.19 -48.88
N ALA A 2 10.54 -47.03 -47.60
CA ALA A 2 11.27 -46.14 -46.67
C ALA A 2 12.36 -46.96 -45.97
N ILE A 3 13.62 -46.55 -46.13
CA ILE A 3 14.77 -47.18 -45.49
C ILE A 3 14.81 -46.69 -44.03
N GLY A 4 14.56 -47.59 -43.08
CA GLY A 4 14.68 -47.34 -41.64
C GLY A 4 15.94 -48.00 -41.06
N TYR A 5 16.61 -47.32 -40.13
CA TYR A 5 17.77 -47.87 -39.43
C TYR A 5 17.36 -48.81 -38.28
N PRO A 6 18.20 -49.79 -37.88
CA PRO A 6 17.81 -50.92 -37.04
C PRO A 6 17.53 -50.61 -35.55
N ASN A 7 17.51 -49.34 -35.14
CA ASN A 7 17.38 -48.94 -33.73
C ASN A 7 16.21 -47.98 -33.44
N GLY A 8 15.16 -47.99 -34.27
CA GLY A 8 13.84 -47.43 -33.95
C GLY A 8 13.74 -45.91 -33.76
N LYS A 9 14.81 -45.14 -33.92
CA LYS A 9 14.77 -43.68 -33.81
C LYS A 9 14.55 -43.02 -35.18
N LYS A 10 13.48 -42.22 -35.28
CA LYS A 10 13.17 -41.41 -36.46
C LYS A 10 14.14 -40.23 -36.55
N TYR A 11 14.73 -40.03 -37.72
CA TYR A 11 15.58 -38.88 -38.04
C TYR A 11 14.69 -37.65 -38.26
N ALA A 12 14.88 -36.58 -37.48
CA ALA A 12 14.25 -35.28 -37.69
C ALA A 12 15.34 -34.29 -38.08
N ALA A 13 15.29 -33.80 -39.32
CA ALA A 13 16.23 -32.82 -39.84
C ALA A 13 15.91 -31.42 -39.31
N GLY A 14 16.91 -30.77 -38.72
CA GLY A 14 17.19 -29.33 -38.72
C GLY A 14 16.09 -28.33 -38.38
N HIS A 15 16.21 -27.71 -37.19
CA HIS A 15 15.98 -26.27 -37.06
C HIS A 15 17.09 -25.69 -36.18
N GLU A 16 18.10 -25.09 -36.82
CA GLU A 16 18.98 -24.14 -36.16
C GLU A 16 18.26 -22.79 -36.03
N GLY A 17 18.36 -22.17 -34.84
CA GLY A 17 18.15 -20.73 -34.65
C GLY A 17 17.02 -20.32 -33.69
N ILE A 18 17.38 -20.02 -32.44
CA ILE A 18 17.37 -18.67 -31.80
C ILE A 18 17.79 -18.90 -30.33
N PRO A 19 18.77 -18.15 -29.77
CA PRO A 19 19.24 -18.40 -28.40
C PRO A 19 18.13 -18.09 -27.40
N GLN A 20 17.73 -19.08 -26.58
CA GLN A 20 16.92 -18.81 -25.41
C GLN A 20 17.71 -17.87 -24.49
N LYS A 21 17.31 -16.60 -24.40
CA LYS A 21 17.75 -15.68 -23.35
C LYS A 21 17.39 -16.32 -22.01
N LYS A 22 18.35 -17.00 -21.37
CA LYS A 22 18.29 -17.29 -19.94
C LYS A 22 18.09 -15.95 -19.23
N ARG A 23 16.87 -15.67 -18.77
CA ARG A 23 16.61 -14.55 -17.88
C ARG A 23 17.50 -14.76 -16.66
N LYS A 24 18.59 -14.01 -16.56
CA LYS A 24 19.36 -13.91 -15.31
C LYS A 24 18.35 -13.52 -14.23
N ALA A 25 18.36 -14.22 -13.10
CA ALA A 25 17.62 -13.77 -11.93
C ALA A 25 17.96 -12.29 -11.70
N PRO A 26 16.97 -11.41 -11.46
CA PRO A 26 17.28 -10.01 -11.22
C PRO A 26 18.24 -9.95 -10.05
N VAL A 27 19.41 -9.36 -10.29
CA VAL A 27 20.33 -8.98 -9.22
C VAL A 27 19.53 -8.08 -8.29
N THR A 28 19.37 -8.49 -7.04
CA THR A 28 18.73 -7.70 -5.98
C THR A 28 19.62 -6.53 -5.64
N TYR A 29 19.62 -5.51 -6.50
CA TYR A 29 20.06 -4.17 -6.15
C TYR A 29 19.19 -3.72 -4.98
N GLY A 30 19.79 -3.45 -3.82
CA GLY A 30 19.09 -3.25 -2.56
C GLY A 30 17.90 -2.29 -2.70
N LYS A 31 16.67 -2.84 -2.57
CA LYS A 31 15.37 -2.20 -2.30
C LYS A 31 15.20 -0.71 -2.72
N ARG A 32 15.73 -0.28 -3.87
CA ARG A 32 15.48 1.05 -4.46
C ARG A 32 14.28 0.89 -5.39
N GLY A 33 13.14 1.48 -5.02
CA GLY A 33 11.88 1.35 -5.75
C GLY A 33 10.83 0.46 -5.08
N MET A 34 10.89 0.28 -3.75
CA MET A 34 9.75 -0.26 -3.01
C MET A 34 8.59 0.73 -3.01
N SER A 35 7.36 0.21 -3.01
CA SER A 35 6.16 1.03 -2.90
C SER A 35 6.04 1.60 -1.47
N LEU A 36 5.29 2.69 -1.30
CA LEU A 36 4.96 3.21 0.04
C LEU A 36 4.32 2.12 0.91
N GLU A 37 3.48 1.27 0.31
CA GLU A 37 2.83 0.15 0.99
C GLU A 37 3.86 -0.85 1.54
N ASP A 38 4.87 -1.23 0.77
CA ASP A 38 5.91 -2.16 1.23
C ASP A 38 6.71 -1.57 2.40
N ASP A 39 7.09 -0.28 2.31
CA ASP A 39 7.83 0.40 3.38
C ASP A 39 7.00 0.52 4.66
N LEU A 40 5.69 0.74 4.54
CA LEU A 40 4.76 0.76 5.68
C LEU A 40 4.58 -0.63 6.28
N ASN A 41 4.43 -1.67 5.45
CA ASN A 41 4.31 -3.04 5.92
C ASN A 41 5.57 -3.51 6.66
N ASP A 42 6.76 -3.20 6.13
CA ASP A 42 8.04 -3.46 6.79
C ASP A 42 8.13 -2.70 8.14
N THR A 43 7.69 -1.45 8.17
CA THR A 43 7.66 -0.62 9.40
C THR A 43 6.70 -1.17 10.45
N ILE A 44 5.48 -1.54 10.04
CA ILE A 44 4.46 -2.11 10.93
C ILE A 44 4.92 -3.46 11.48
N ALA A 45 5.52 -4.31 10.65
CA ALA A 45 6.07 -5.59 11.09
C ALA A 45 7.19 -5.38 12.13
N TYR A 46 8.03 -4.36 11.96
CA TYR A 46 9.02 -3.96 12.95
C TYR A 46 8.35 -3.54 14.27
N TYR A 47 7.33 -2.68 14.24
CA TYR A 47 6.64 -2.25 15.46
C TYR A 47 6.02 -3.42 16.22
N LEU A 48 5.42 -4.37 15.50
CA LEU A 48 4.84 -5.57 16.09
C LEU A 48 5.92 -6.46 16.73
N ALA A 49 7.00 -6.74 16.00
CA ALA A 49 8.09 -7.59 16.48
C ALA A 49 8.83 -7.01 17.70
N GLN A 50 8.85 -5.69 17.83
CA GLN A 50 9.45 -4.99 18.97
C GLN A 50 8.45 -4.69 20.10
N ASN A 51 7.21 -5.16 20.01
CA ASN A 51 6.13 -4.87 20.98
C ASN A 51 5.87 -3.37 21.19
N ILE A 52 6.06 -2.55 20.16
CA ILE A 52 5.87 -1.09 20.22
C ILE A 52 4.40 -0.73 19.96
N ALA A 53 3.81 -1.29 18.91
CA ALA A 53 2.43 -1.07 18.51
C ALA A 53 1.88 -2.29 17.77
N VAL A 54 0.55 -2.45 17.78
CA VAL A 54 -0.14 -3.51 17.03
C VAL A 54 -1.00 -2.85 15.97
N ILE A 55 -0.48 -2.79 14.74
CA ILE A 55 -1.12 -2.16 13.58
C ILE A 55 -1.18 -3.19 12.45
N HIS A 56 -2.25 -3.18 11.66
CA HIS A 56 -2.41 -4.07 10.53
C HIS A 56 -3.03 -3.34 9.33
N LYS A 57 -2.72 -3.84 8.13
CA LYS A 57 -3.44 -3.50 6.91
C LYS A 57 -4.71 -4.35 6.82
N LYS A 58 -5.84 -3.73 6.51
CA LYS A 58 -7.08 -4.45 6.21
C LYS A 58 -6.95 -5.14 4.83
N PRO A 59 -7.37 -6.41 4.71
CA PRO A 59 -7.35 -7.10 3.44
C PRO A 59 -8.37 -6.48 2.48
N THR A 60 -8.10 -6.56 1.18
CA THR A 60 -9.01 -6.07 0.15
C THR A 60 -10.38 -6.77 0.28
N PRO A 61 -11.48 -6.03 0.41
CA PRO A 61 -12.78 -6.62 0.65
C PRO A 61 -13.29 -7.33 -0.61
N VAL A 62 -13.64 -8.60 -0.47
CA VAL A 62 -14.18 -9.45 -1.54
C VAL A 62 -15.51 -10.09 -1.10
N GLN A 63 -16.49 -10.09 -2.00
CA GLN A 63 -17.70 -10.89 -1.86
C GLN A 63 -17.46 -12.27 -2.45
N ILE A 64 -17.39 -13.28 -1.61
CA ILE A 64 -17.30 -14.66 -2.06
C ILE A 64 -18.70 -15.14 -2.46
N VAL A 65 -18.84 -15.62 -3.69
CA VAL A 65 -20.11 -16.14 -4.24
C VAL A 65 -20.12 -17.66 -4.28
N SER A 66 -18.99 -18.28 -4.65
CA SER A 66 -18.89 -19.72 -4.74
C SER A 66 -17.56 -20.23 -4.21
N VAL A 67 -17.62 -21.31 -3.44
CA VAL A 67 -16.47 -22.00 -2.85
C VAL A 67 -16.57 -23.49 -3.14
N ASP A 68 -15.42 -24.08 -3.49
CA ASP A 68 -15.24 -25.51 -3.67
C ASP A 68 -14.39 -26.11 -2.55
N TYR A 69 -14.67 -27.35 -2.18
CA TYR A 69 -13.99 -28.06 -1.10
C TYR A 69 -13.43 -29.40 -1.61
N PRO A 70 -12.31 -29.38 -2.35
CA PRO A 70 -11.76 -30.60 -2.94
C PRO A 70 -11.27 -31.61 -1.89
N LYS A 71 -10.90 -31.16 -0.69
CA LYS A 71 -10.51 -31.99 0.46
C LYS A 71 -10.93 -31.29 1.76
N ARG A 72 -11.06 -32.04 2.88
CA ARG A 72 -11.41 -31.46 4.19
C ARG A 72 -10.48 -30.35 4.68
N SER A 73 -9.23 -30.30 4.19
CA SER A 73 -8.21 -29.32 4.61
C SER A 73 -8.07 -28.12 3.66
N SER A 74 -8.86 -28.03 2.59
CA SER A 74 -8.73 -26.94 1.63
C SER A 74 -10.08 -26.42 1.11
N ALA A 75 -10.17 -25.09 1.04
CA ALA A 75 -11.26 -24.37 0.41
C ALA A 75 -10.69 -23.56 -0.75
N LYS A 76 -11.36 -23.60 -1.90
CA LYS A 76 -10.98 -22.85 -3.10
C LYS A 76 -12.14 -21.92 -3.46
N ILE A 77 -11.88 -20.61 -3.43
CA ILE A 77 -12.84 -19.63 -3.94
C ILE A 77 -12.91 -19.81 -5.47
N LYS A 78 -14.11 -20.11 -5.99
CA LYS A 78 -14.38 -20.26 -7.43
C LYS A 78 -14.79 -18.94 -8.05
N GLU A 79 -15.59 -18.16 -7.33
CA GLU A 79 -16.14 -16.91 -7.81
C GLU A 79 -16.20 -15.89 -6.67
N ALA A 80 -15.66 -14.70 -6.93
CA ALA A 80 -15.75 -13.58 -6.01
C ALA A 80 -15.75 -12.26 -6.77
N TYR A 81 -16.40 -11.26 -6.19
CA TYR A 81 -16.46 -9.90 -6.72
C TYR A 81 -15.79 -8.95 -5.72
N PHE A 82 -15.00 -8.00 -6.21
CA PHE A 82 -14.46 -6.94 -5.36
C PHE A 82 -15.59 -6.08 -4.81
N LYS A 83 -15.53 -5.75 -3.51
CA LYS A 83 -16.41 -4.75 -2.91
C LYS A 83 -15.69 -3.41 -2.82
N THR A 84 -16.45 -2.33 -2.88
CA THR A 84 -15.93 -1.02 -2.49
C THR A 84 -15.61 -1.05 -0.99
N PRO A 85 -14.38 -0.70 -0.57
CA PRO A 85 -14.07 -0.57 0.84
C PRO A 85 -14.94 0.51 1.49
N SER A 86 -15.30 0.32 2.76
CA SER A 86 -16.05 1.31 3.56
C SER A 86 -15.18 2.05 4.56
N THR A 87 -13.93 1.62 4.74
CA THR A 87 -12.99 2.16 5.73
C THR A 87 -11.63 2.39 5.09
N THR A 88 -10.75 3.04 5.85
CA THR A 88 -9.31 3.17 5.57
C THR A 88 -8.56 1.84 5.60
N ASP A 89 -7.37 1.84 4.97
CA ASP A 89 -6.54 0.65 4.78
C ASP A 89 -5.80 0.18 6.05
N TYR A 90 -5.41 1.06 6.97
CA TYR A 90 -4.61 0.68 8.15
C TYR A 90 -5.25 1.09 9.47
N ASN A 91 -5.21 0.19 10.45
CA ASN A 91 -5.61 0.52 11.82
C ASN A 91 -4.90 -0.33 12.87
N GLY A 92 -5.01 0.08 14.13
CA GLY A 92 -4.36 -0.61 15.23
C GLY A 92 -4.49 0.08 16.58
N VAL A 93 -3.59 -0.31 17.48
CA VAL A 93 -3.48 0.26 18.83
C VAL A 93 -2.03 0.62 19.15
N TYR A 94 -1.86 1.77 19.78
CA TYR A 94 -0.60 2.23 20.36
C TYR A 94 -0.89 2.89 21.70
N LYS A 95 -0.21 2.46 22.76
CA LYS A 95 -0.40 2.97 24.13
C LYS A 95 -1.88 3.08 24.57
N GLY A 96 -2.68 2.08 24.19
CA GLY A 96 -4.12 2.01 24.53
C GLY A 96 -5.02 2.94 23.72
N LYS A 97 -4.49 3.71 22.76
CA LYS A 97 -5.27 4.55 21.84
C LYS A 97 -5.45 3.87 20.49
N TYR A 98 -6.64 4.01 19.91
CA TYR A 98 -6.94 3.55 18.56
C TYR A 98 -6.20 4.44 17.54
N ILE A 99 -5.51 3.80 16.59
CA ILE A 99 -4.87 4.44 15.45
C ILE A 99 -5.59 4.00 14.18
N ASP A 100 -5.83 4.95 13.28
CA ASP A 100 -6.43 4.73 11.97
C ASP A 100 -5.78 5.65 10.94
N PHE A 101 -5.32 5.10 9.81
CA PHE A 101 -4.73 5.94 8.78
C PHE A 101 -4.86 5.38 7.37
N GLU A 102 -4.70 6.28 6.42
CA GLU A 102 -4.66 5.99 5.00
C GLU A 102 -3.32 6.43 4.42
N ALA A 103 -2.77 5.63 3.51
CA ALA A 103 -1.49 5.91 2.87
C ALA A 103 -1.67 6.03 1.36
N LYS A 104 -1.22 7.15 0.79
CA LYS A 104 -1.29 7.39 -0.65
C LYS A 104 0.03 7.94 -1.17
N GLU A 105 0.34 7.58 -2.40
CA GLU A 105 1.55 8.01 -3.09
C GLU A 105 1.21 8.71 -4.41
N THR A 106 2.08 9.61 -4.84
CA THR A 106 1.94 10.32 -6.11
C THR A 106 3.26 10.39 -6.86
N GLN A 107 3.16 10.36 -8.19
CA GLN A 107 4.26 10.60 -9.13
C GLN A 107 4.41 12.08 -9.49
N ASN A 108 3.47 12.92 -9.07
CA ASN A 108 3.57 14.36 -9.27
C ASN A 108 4.62 14.94 -8.33
N THR A 109 5.27 16.02 -8.75
CA THR A 109 6.33 16.69 -7.95
C THR A 109 5.86 17.98 -7.29
N THR A 110 4.75 18.56 -7.75
CA THR A 110 4.28 19.89 -7.33
C THR A 110 2.99 19.86 -6.51
N SER A 111 2.16 18.83 -6.69
CA SER A 111 0.86 18.71 -6.01
C SER A 111 0.38 17.28 -5.90
N PHE A 112 -0.43 17.03 -4.89
CA PHE A 112 -1.12 15.78 -4.63
C PHE A 112 -2.58 15.87 -5.12
N PRO A 113 -3.02 15.02 -6.06
CA PRO A 113 -4.42 14.96 -6.49
C PRO A 113 -5.32 14.41 -5.37
N LEU A 114 -6.37 15.14 -5.01
CA LEU A 114 -7.31 14.69 -3.97
C LEU A 114 -8.17 13.50 -4.43
N SER A 115 -8.29 13.27 -5.75
CA SER A 115 -8.98 12.10 -6.33
C SER A 115 -8.38 10.75 -5.94
N ASN A 116 -7.18 10.73 -5.33
CA ASN A 116 -6.60 9.52 -4.75
C ASN A 116 -7.31 9.06 -3.47
N PHE A 117 -8.17 9.89 -2.89
CA PHE A 117 -9.03 9.55 -1.78
C PHE A 117 -10.49 9.48 -2.22
N HIS A 118 -11.26 8.65 -1.52
CA HIS A 118 -12.68 8.46 -1.76
C HIS A 118 -13.53 9.00 -0.60
N ASP A 119 -14.77 9.39 -0.88
CA ASP A 119 -15.70 9.95 0.13
C ASP A 119 -15.86 9.06 1.36
N HIS A 120 -15.95 7.74 1.16
CA HIS A 120 -16.12 6.79 2.27
C HIS A 120 -14.93 6.79 3.23
N GLN A 121 -13.69 6.97 2.73
CA GLN A 121 -12.49 7.05 3.57
C GLN A 121 -12.52 8.31 4.42
N MET A 122 -12.89 9.45 3.84
CA MET A 122 -12.99 10.73 4.54
C MET A 122 -14.08 10.72 5.61
N ASN A 123 -15.24 10.16 5.27
CA ASN A 123 -16.35 10.02 6.22
C ASN A 123 -15.98 9.09 7.38
N HIS A 124 -15.31 7.96 7.10
CA HIS A 124 -14.80 7.05 8.13
C HIS A 124 -13.80 7.75 9.04
N MET A 125 -12.77 8.41 8.49
CA MET A 125 -11.77 9.14 9.26
C MET A 125 -12.39 10.24 10.13
N ALA A 126 -13.38 10.97 9.62
CA ALA A 126 -14.12 11.97 10.39
C ALA A 126 -14.92 11.36 11.55
N ASN A 127 -15.51 10.18 11.36
CA ASN A 127 -16.21 9.48 12.43
C ASN A 127 -15.27 8.93 13.49
N VAL A 128 -14.10 8.42 13.10
CA VAL A 128 -13.07 7.96 14.06
C VAL A 128 -12.53 9.14 14.88
N LEU A 129 -12.25 10.28 14.24
CA LEU A 129 -11.78 11.47 14.95
C LEU A 129 -12.80 11.95 16.00
N LYS A 130 -14.10 11.87 15.72
CA LYS A 130 -15.17 12.18 16.68
C LYS A 130 -15.24 11.26 17.89
N GLN A 131 -14.58 10.10 17.85
CA GLN A 131 -14.50 9.13 18.94
C GLN A 131 -13.12 9.17 19.62
N ASP A 132 -12.39 10.28 19.52
CA ASP A 132 -11.06 10.49 20.08
C ASP A 132 -9.99 9.49 19.60
N GLY A 133 -10.20 8.92 18.40
CA GLY A 133 -9.20 8.11 17.72
C GLY A 133 -8.11 8.96 17.10
N ILE A 134 -6.88 8.43 17.04
CA ILE A 134 -5.76 9.09 16.37
C ILE A 134 -5.87 8.78 14.88
N VAL A 135 -6.23 9.80 14.09
CA VAL A 135 -6.46 9.66 12.65
C VAL A 135 -5.52 10.56 11.84
N PHE A 136 -4.89 10.00 10.82
CA PHE A 136 -3.98 10.75 9.96
C PHE A 136 -3.89 10.17 8.55
N VAL A 137 -3.22 10.89 7.67
CA VAL A 137 -2.86 10.40 6.34
C VAL A 137 -1.36 10.46 6.14
N ILE A 138 -0.81 9.47 5.45
CA ILE A 138 0.59 9.47 4.99
C ILE A 138 0.60 9.70 3.48
N ILE A 139 1.29 10.75 3.05
CA ILE A 139 1.42 11.10 1.63
C ILE A 139 2.88 11.03 1.20
N ALA A 140 3.19 10.17 0.22
CA ALA A 140 4.51 10.09 -0.39
C ALA A 140 4.55 10.71 -1.78
N PHE A 141 5.52 11.59 -2.01
CA PHE A 141 5.87 12.10 -3.33
C PHE A 141 7.09 11.32 -3.84
N GLN A 142 6.84 10.26 -4.62
CA GLN A 142 7.88 9.28 -4.97
C GLN A 142 9.05 9.89 -5.71
N LYS A 143 8.79 10.75 -6.71
CA LYS A 143 9.86 11.32 -7.56
C LYS A 143 10.83 12.23 -6.80
N ILE A 144 10.39 12.83 -5.71
CA ILE A 144 11.23 13.69 -4.86
C ILE A 144 11.69 12.98 -3.58
N GLY A 145 11.25 11.74 -3.34
CA GLY A 145 11.64 10.92 -2.19
C GLY A 145 11.23 11.51 -0.84
N LYS A 146 10.08 12.22 -0.78
CA LYS A 146 9.57 12.81 0.46
C LYS A 146 8.24 12.19 0.87
N THR A 147 8.13 11.88 2.16
CA THR A 147 6.94 11.32 2.77
C THR A 147 6.50 12.20 3.92
N TYR A 148 5.21 12.47 4.02
CA TYR A 148 4.62 13.42 4.96
C TYR A 148 3.57 12.74 5.81
N PHE A 149 3.57 13.04 7.10
CA PHE A 149 2.54 12.71 8.07
C PHE A 149 1.63 13.92 8.24
N ILE A 150 0.33 13.73 8.05
CA ILE A 150 -0.65 14.81 8.16
C ILE A 150 -1.77 14.38 9.12
N PRO A 151 -1.91 15.01 10.30
CA PRO A 151 -3.09 14.82 11.13
C PRO A 151 -4.36 15.04 10.32
N PHE A 152 -5.36 14.17 10.50
CA PHE A 152 -6.57 14.21 9.67
C PHE A 152 -7.32 15.55 9.79
N GLU A 153 -7.36 16.13 10.99
CA GLU A 153 -7.92 17.46 11.25
C GLU A 153 -7.33 18.57 10.36
N LYS A 154 -6.05 18.45 10.00
CA LYS A 154 -5.35 19.41 9.13
C LYS A 154 -5.51 19.09 7.66
N PHE A 155 -5.71 17.83 7.32
CA PHE A 155 -5.93 17.39 5.94
C PHE A 155 -7.38 17.62 5.47
N TYR A 156 -8.36 17.41 6.35
CA TYR A 156 -9.78 17.46 6.04
C TYR A 156 -10.26 18.80 5.43
N PRO A 157 -9.75 19.99 5.83
CA PRO A 157 -10.08 21.25 5.18
C PRO A 157 -9.79 21.28 3.67
N PHE A 158 -8.74 20.59 3.20
CA PHE A 158 -8.46 20.50 1.76
C PHE A 158 -9.53 19.70 1.01
N TRP A 159 -10.03 18.63 1.64
CA TRP A 159 -11.13 17.83 1.12
C TRP A 159 -12.41 18.66 1.04
N GLN A 160 -12.78 19.34 2.12
CA GLN A 160 -13.97 20.20 2.17
C GLN A 160 -13.90 21.33 1.13
N ARG A 161 -12.73 21.96 0.97
CA ARG A 161 -12.48 22.96 -0.06
C ARG A 161 -12.78 22.42 -1.46
N MET A 162 -12.35 21.19 -1.77
CA MET A 162 -12.62 20.56 -3.06
C MET A 162 -14.12 20.30 -3.25
N GLN A 163 -14.80 19.75 -2.24
CA GLN A 163 -16.24 19.47 -2.29
C GLN A 163 -17.06 20.75 -2.51
N ASN A 164 -16.60 21.89 -1.99
CA ASN A 164 -17.21 23.20 -2.18
C ASN A 164 -16.83 23.88 -3.52
N GLY A 165 -16.31 23.11 -4.50
CA GLY A 165 -15.98 23.62 -5.84
C GLY A 165 -14.58 24.24 -5.97
N GLY A 166 -13.74 24.13 -4.94
CA GLY A 166 -12.36 24.60 -4.96
C GLY A 166 -11.39 23.70 -5.73
N ARG A 167 -10.09 23.86 -5.46
CA ARG A 167 -9.02 23.10 -6.14
C ARG A 167 -9.12 21.60 -5.84
N LYS A 168 -8.97 20.77 -6.88
CA LYS A 168 -8.97 19.28 -6.83
C LYS A 168 -7.62 18.65 -6.48
N SER A 169 -6.65 19.47 -6.10
CA SER A 169 -5.32 19.05 -5.66
C SER A 169 -4.82 19.96 -4.55
N VAL A 170 -3.83 19.47 -3.82
CA VAL A 170 -3.12 20.20 -2.76
C VAL A 170 -1.67 20.34 -3.19
N THR A 171 -1.14 21.55 -3.21
CA THR A 171 0.27 21.77 -3.56
C THR A 171 1.20 21.20 -2.49
N ILE A 172 2.44 20.89 -2.87
CA ILE A 172 3.44 20.42 -1.90
C ILE A 172 3.69 21.45 -0.80
N ALA A 173 3.68 22.74 -1.11
CA ALA A 173 3.83 23.82 -0.13
C ALA A 173 2.70 23.78 0.91
N GLU A 174 1.44 23.72 0.45
CA GLU A 174 0.28 23.57 1.34
C GLU A 174 0.37 22.32 2.24
N ILE A 175 0.88 21.20 1.71
CA ILE A 175 1.12 20.00 2.51
C ILE A 175 2.21 20.24 3.56
N GLN A 176 3.34 20.84 3.17
CA GLN A 176 4.45 21.11 4.07
C GLN A 176 4.07 22.03 5.24
N ASP A 177 3.16 22.98 5.01
CA ASP A 177 2.71 23.91 6.04
C ASP A 177 1.91 23.22 7.16
N VAL A 178 1.27 22.09 6.86
CA VAL A 178 0.37 21.39 7.80
C VAL A 178 0.84 19.99 8.20
N SER A 179 2.02 19.58 7.77
CA SER A 179 2.53 18.22 7.94
C SER A 179 3.91 18.19 8.59
N ASP A 180 4.25 17.04 9.17
CA ASP A 180 5.62 16.71 9.55
C ASP A 180 6.21 15.74 8.52
N GLN A 181 7.46 15.96 8.10
CA GLN A 181 8.13 15.02 7.21
C GLN A 181 8.51 13.75 7.98
N ILE A 182 8.25 12.59 7.39
CA ILE A 182 8.71 11.29 7.89
C ILE A 182 10.06 10.97 7.22
N PRO A 183 11.19 11.03 7.95
CA PRO A 183 12.48 10.67 7.38
C PRO A 183 12.55 9.16 7.15
N TYR A 184 13.21 8.76 6.06
CA TYR A 184 13.52 7.36 5.81
C TYR A 184 14.60 6.87 6.77
N GLY A 185 14.29 5.82 7.51
CA GLY A 185 15.20 5.10 8.40
C GLY A 185 15.55 3.72 7.87
N LEU A 186 16.42 3.01 8.60
CA LEU A 186 16.71 1.61 8.32
C LEU A 186 15.69 0.69 9.02
N ASN A 187 15.56 0.84 10.34
CA ASN A 187 14.67 0.07 11.20
C ASN A 187 14.10 0.99 12.32
N PRO A 188 12.84 1.41 12.24
CA PRO A 188 11.89 1.20 11.15
C PRO A 188 12.20 2.08 9.92
N ARG A 189 11.53 1.80 8.79
CA ARG A 189 11.72 2.57 7.54
C ARG A 189 11.02 3.92 7.55
N LEU A 190 9.76 3.96 7.97
CA LEU A 190 8.95 5.16 8.03
C LEU A 190 8.42 5.34 9.45
N ASP A 191 9.24 5.93 10.32
CA ASP A 191 8.95 5.97 11.76
C ASP A 191 7.85 6.97 12.15
N PHE A 192 6.62 6.73 11.70
CA PHE A 192 5.49 7.62 11.95
C PHE A 192 5.04 7.61 13.42
N LEU A 193 5.30 6.55 14.19
CA LEU A 193 4.95 6.53 15.62
C LEU A 193 5.69 7.60 16.43
N LYS A 194 6.91 8.01 16.03
CA LYS A 194 7.58 9.16 16.67
C LYS A 194 6.80 10.45 16.55
N LEU A 195 6.12 10.66 15.43
CA LEU A 195 5.29 11.84 15.21
C LEU A 195 3.98 11.74 15.99
N ILE A 196 3.41 10.54 16.09
CA ILE A 196 2.26 10.28 16.95
C ILE A 196 2.62 10.55 18.42
N GLU A 197 3.76 10.04 18.87
CA GLU A 197 4.27 10.29 20.22
C GLU A 197 4.37 11.79 20.50
N LYS A 198 5.04 12.55 19.63
CA LYS A 198 5.22 14.02 19.78
C LYS A 198 3.90 14.80 19.81
N LEU A 199 2.88 14.37 19.08
CA LEU A 199 1.65 15.16 18.87
C LEU A 199 0.51 14.79 19.82
N TYR A 200 0.49 13.56 20.33
CA TYR A 200 -0.65 13.02 21.08
C TYR A 200 -0.28 12.52 22.50
N PHE A 201 1.00 12.53 22.87
CA PHE A 201 1.51 12.09 24.16
C PHE A 201 2.56 13.07 24.71
#